data_AF-Q8R8A9-F1
#
_entry.id   AF-Q8R8A9-F1
#
_cell.length_a   1.000
_cell.length_b   1.000
_cell.length_c   1.000
_cell.angle_alpha   90.00
_cell.angle_beta   90.00
_cell.angle_gamma   90.00
#
_symmetry.space_group_name_H-M   'P 1'
#
loop_
_entity.id
_entity.type
_entity.pdbx_description
1 polymer ?
#
loop_
_entity_poly.entity_id
_entity_poly.type
_entity_poly.pdbx_seq_one_letter_code
_entity_poly.pdbx_strand_id
1 'polypeptide(L)'
;MPQPPIQPANIRPVTPQEFAVKVAHALSVLTQVIGSIIMPLAGFIFTVSIIMFILGSIFHASTLRRAGAGGMIGTAVGVLLYYAIPTIFGVLQVVSQSFK
;
A
#
# COMPACT_ATOMS: atom_id res chain seq x y z
N MET A 1 44.45 -30.92 -12.94
CA MET A 1 43.11 -30.90 -13.55
C MET A 1 42.79 -29.45 -13.92
N PRO A 2 42.46 -29.12 -15.18
CA PRO A 2 42.09 -27.76 -15.56
C PRO A 2 40.76 -27.37 -14.91
N GLN A 3 40.69 -26.17 -14.32
CA GLN A 3 39.43 -25.62 -13.80
C GLN A 3 38.49 -25.25 -14.96
N PRO A 4 37.17 -25.52 -14.86
CA PRO A 4 36.23 -25.10 -15.89
C PRO A 4 36.17 -23.56 -15.97
N PRO A 5 36.03 -22.98 -17.17
CA PRO A 5 35.98 -21.54 -17.34
C PRO A 5 34.77 -20.96 -16.59
N ILE A 6 35.03 -19.93 -15.79
CA ILE A 6 34.01 -19.14 -15.11
C ILE A 6 33.18 -18.49 -16.22
N GLN A 7 31.96 -18.98 -16.45
CA GLN A 7 31.06 -18.35 -17.41
C GLN A 7 30.88 -16.89 -16.97
N PRO A 8 31.18 -15.90 -17.82
CA PRO A 8 30.88 -14.52 -17.49
C PRO A 8 29.38 -14.47 -17.19
N ALA A 9 29.02 -13.87 -16.05
CA ALA A 9 27.63 -13.62 -15.69
C ALA A 9 26.89 -13.15 -16.95
N ASN A 10 25.73 -13.72 -17.23
CA ASN A 10 24.91 -13.50 -18.42
C ASN A 10 24.49 -12.02 -18.53
N ILE A 11 25.44 -11.15 -18.87
CA ILE A 11 25.31 -9.70 -19.00
C ILE A 11 24.99 -9.45 -20.46
N ARG A 12 23.71 -9.18 -20.72
CA ARG A 12 23.21 -8.82 -22.05
C ARG A 12 22.95 -7.31 -22.07
N PRO A 13 23.29 -6.59 -23.15
CA PRO A 13 22.91 -5.20 -23.30
C PRO A 13 21.38 -5.09 -23.25
N VAL A 14 20.86 -4.22 -22.39
CA VAL A 14 19.44 -3.91 -22.31
C VAL A 14 19.15 -2.61 -23.03
N THR A 15 18.05 -2.56 -23.77
CA THR A 15 17.59 -1.30 -24.39
C THR A 15 16.98 -0.39 -23.32
N PRO A 16 16.95 0.94 -23.54
CA PRO A 16 16.26 1.87 -22.63
C PRO A 16 14.78 1.50 -22.38
N GLN A 17 14.11 0.99 -23.42
CA GLN A 17 12.72 0.53 -23.33
C GLN A 17 12.60 -0.70 -22.44
N GLU A 18 13.48 -1.69 -22.61
CA GLU A 18 13.48 -2.89 -21.78
C GLU A 18 13.76 -2.56 -20.30
N PHE A 19 14.66 -1.61 -20.05
CA PHE A 19 14.91 -1.10 -18.70
C PHE A 19 13.66 -0.44 -18.09
N ALA A 20 13.01 0.46 -18.83
CA ALA A 20 11.80 1.15 -18.36
C ALA A 20 10.67 0.17 -18.03
N VAL A 21 10.46 -0.86 -18.85
CA VAL A 21 9.45 -1.91 -18.60
C VAL A 21 9.77 -2.71 -17.34
N LYS A 22 11.03 -3.10 -17.12
CA LYS A 22 11.42 -3.84 -15.91
C LYS A 22 11.26 -3.00 -14.65
N VAL A 23 11.59 -1.71 -14.70
CA VAL A 23 11.38 -0.79 -13.58
C VAL A 23 9.90 -0.62 -13.29
N ALA A 24 9.07 -0.38 -14.32
CA ALA A 24 7.62 -0.26 -14.16
C ALA A 24 7.00 -1.53 -13.57
N HIS A 25 7.43 -2.71 -14.04
CA HIS A 25 6.99 -3.99 -13.49
C HIS A 25 7.39 -4.15 -12.02
N ALA A 26 8.63 -3.83 -11.66
CA ALA A 26 9.09 -3.90 -10.27
C ALA A 26 8.26 -2.99 -9.34
N LEU A 27 7.96 -1.77 -9.79
CA LEU A 27 7.10 -0.84 -9.05
C LEU A 27 5.66 -1.38 -8.94
N SER A 28 5.11 -1.95 -10.00
CA SER A 28 3.78 -2.56 -9.99
C SER A 28 3.69 -3.71 -8.99
N VAL A 29 4.69 -4.61 -8.97
CA VAL A 29 4.73 -5.72 -8.00
C VAL A 29 4.82 -5.20 -6.58
N LEU A 30 5.66 -4.18 -6.34
CA LEU A 30 5.77 -3.55 -5.01
C LEU A 30 4.43 -2.96 -4.56
N THR A 31 3.74 -2.23 -5.43
CA THR A 31 2.43 -1.67 -5.13
C THR A 31 1.40 -2.76 -4.87
N GLN A 32 1.42 -3.87 -5.61
CA GLN A 32 0.51 -4.99 -5.40
C GLN A 32 0.75 -5.68 -4.05
N VAL A 33 2.01 -5.89 -3.67
CA VAL A 33 2.37 -6.51 -2.38
C VAL A 33 2.01 -5.60 -1.22
N ILE A 34 2.27 -4.29 -1.32
CA ILE A 34 1.85 -3.33 -0.29
C ILE A 34 0.32 -3.24 -0.24
N GLY A 35 -0.34 -3.24 -1.40
CA GLY A 35 -1.80 -3.18 -1.49
C GLY A 35 -2.49 -4.38 -0.83
N SER A 36 -1.94 -5.58 -0.96
CA SER A 36 -2.54 -6.79 -0.43
C SER A 36 -2.55 -6.86 1.11
N ILE A 37 -1.65 -6.14 1.79
CA ILE A 37 -1.56 -6.13 3.25
C ILE A 37 -2.33 -4.98 3.91
N ILE A 38 -2.61 -3.89 3.18
CA ILE A 38 -3.28 -2.70 3.75
C ILE A 38 -4.68 -3.03 4.28
N MET A 39 -5.51 -3.76 3.53
CA MET A 39 -6.87 -4.07 3.96
C MET A 39 -6.92 -5.02 5.18
N PRO A 40 -6.13 -6.11 5.23
CA PRO A 40 -6.00 -6.92 6.44
C PRO A 40 -5.53 -6.11 7.66
N LEU A 41 -4.54 -5.23 7.49
CA LEU A 41 -4.06 -4.36 8.58
C LEU A 41 -5.12 -3.38 9.05
N ALA A 42 -5.86 -2.76 8.13
CA ALA A 42 -6.97 -1.88 8.47
C ALA A 42 -8.05 -2.63 9.27
N GLY A 43 -8.42 -3.85 8.84
CA GLY A 43 -9.38 -4.68 9.58
C GLY A 43 -8.89 -5.03 11.00
N PHE A 44 -7.61 -5.35 11.14
CA PHE A 44 -7.00 -5.60 12.45
C PHE A 44 -7.05 -4.36 13.36
N ILE A 45 -6.58 -3.21 12.89
CA ILE A 45 -6.58 -1.96 13.66
C ILE A 45 -8.02 -1.56 14.03
N PHE A 46 -8.97 -1.71 13.11
CA PHE A 46 -10.37 -1.41 13.37
C PHE A 46 -10.95 -2.29 14.47
N THR A 47 -10.65 -3.59 14.44
CA THR A 47 -11.09 -4.56 15.46
C THR A 47 -10.52 -4.21 16.83
N VAL A 48 -9.22 -3.94 16.93
CA VAL A 48 -8.58 -3.50 18.17
C VAL A 48 -9.22 -2.21 18.68
N SER A 49 -9.49 -1.27 17.78
CA SER A 49 -10.12 0.01 18.11
C SER A 49 -11.54 -0.15 18.67
N ILE A 50 -12.34 -1.06 18.11
CA ILE A 50 -13.67 -1.42 18.63
C ILE A 50 -13.55 -1.98 20.05
N ILE A 51 -12.64 -2.93 20.27
CA ILE A 51 -12.42 -3.54 21.59
C ILE A 51 -12.05 -2.46 22.60
N MET A 52 -11.10 -1.57 22.28
CA MET A 52 -10.72 -0.45 23.15
C MET A 52 -11.91 0.47 23.43
N PHE A 53 -12.74 0.76 22.44
CA PHE A 53 -13.93 1.59 22.62
C PHE A 53 -14.95 0.96 23.57
N ILE A 54 -15.24 -0.33 23.41
CA ILE A 54 -16.18 -1.08 24.25
C ILE A 54 -15.65 -1.17 25.68
N LEU A 55 -14.40 -1.62 25.87
CA LEU A 55 -13.79 -1.72 27.20
C LEU A 55 -13.71 -0.37 27.89
N GLY A 56 -13.31 0.68 27.17
CA GLY A 56 -13.30 2.04 27.69
C GLY A 56 -14.69 2.55 28.09
N SER A 57 -15.74 2.08 27.42
CA SER A 57 -17.12 2.41 27.77
C SER A 57 -17.61 1.66 29.00
N ILE A 58 -17.34 0.35 29.11
CA ILE A 58 -17.73 -0.49 30.25
C ILE A 58 -17.03 -0.04 31.54
N PHE A 59 -15.71 0.16 31.47
CA PHE A 59 -14.90 0.56 32.63
C PHE A 59 -14.89 2.07 32.89
N HIS A 60 -15.70 2.85 32.16
CA HIS A 60 -15.74 4.32 32.25
C HIS A 60 -14.38 5.00 32.06
N ALA A 61 -13.45 4.32 31.38
CA ALA A 61 -12.11 4.80 31.08
C ALA A 61 -12.13 5.69 29.83
N SER A 62 -12.30 6.99 30.04
CA SER A 62 -12.45 7.99 28.97
C SER A 62 -11.28 8.00 27.98
N THR A 63 -10.03 7.84 28.45
CA THR A 63 -8.83 7.77 27.61
C THR A 63 -8.87 6.56 26.68
N LEU A 64 -9.21 5.38 27.20
CA LEU A 64 -9.28 4.15 26.43
C LEU A 64 -10.39 4.20 25.38
N ARG A 65 -11.55 4.75 25.77
CA ARG A 65 -12.68 4.97 24.85
C ARG A 65 -12.30 5.94 23.73
N ARG A 66 -11.64 7.05 24.05
CA ARG A 66 -11.19 8.03 23.05
C ARG A 66 -10.14 7.46 22.11
N ALA A 67 -9.22 6.63 22.61
CA ALA A 67 -8.25 5.94 21.78
C ALA A 67 -8.94 4.96 20.79
N GLY A 68 -9.91 4.18 21.27
CA GLY A 68 -10.72 3.32 20.39
C GLY A 68 -11.51 4.11 19.34
N ALA A 69 -12.17 5.21 19.73
CA ALA A 69 -12.88 6.08 18.79
C ALA A 69 -11.92 6.70 17.75
N GLY A 70 -10.76 7.18 18.20
CA GLY A 70 -9.74 7.75 17.32
C GLY A 70 -9.18 6.72 16.34
N GLY A 71 -8.92 5.50 16.79
CA GLY A 71 -8.49 4.39 15.93
C GLY A 71 -9.53 4.03 14.87
N MET A 72 -10.81 3.93 15.25
CA MET A 72 -11.89 3.68 14.27
C MET A 72 -11.98 4.78 13.21
N ILE A 73 -11.96 6.06 13.62
CA ILE A 73 -12.02 7.19 12.68
C ILE A 73 -10.77 7.23 11.80
N GLY A 74 -9.59 7.06 12.40
CA GLY A 74 -8.31 7.07 11.68
C GLY A 74 -8.24 5.96 10.63
N THR A 75 -8.67 4.75 10.98
CA THR A 75 -8.73 3.65 10.02
C THR A 75 -9.77 3.89 8.93
N ALA A 76 -10.96 4.39 9.26
CA ALA A 76 -11.99 4.70 8.25
C ALA A 76 -11.50 5.75 7.24
N VAL A 77 -10.85 6.83 7.72
CA VAL A 77 -10.24 7.85 6.86
C VAL A 77 -9.10 7.26 6.03
N GLY A 78 -8.23 6.45 6.64
CA GLY A 78 -7.13 5.79 5.94
C GLY A 78 -7.59 4.90 4.79
N VAL A 79 -8.62 4.09 5.03
CA VAL A 79 -9.24 3.23 4.00
C VAL A 79 -9.90 4.08 2.91
N LEU A 80 -10.60 5.16 3.27
CA LEU A 80 -11.21 6.07 2.30
C LEU A 80 -10.14 6.67 1.38
N LEU A 81 -9.03 7.17 1.95
CA LEU A 81 -7.92 7.73 1.17
C LEU A 81 -7.26 6.67 0.28
N TYR A 82 -7.09 5.45 0.78
CA TYR A 82 -6.53 4.34 0.01
C TYR A 82 -7.30 4.08 -1.29
N TYR A 83 -8.64 4.17 -1.27
CA TYR A 83 -9.47 4.04 -2.47
C TYR A 83 -9.66 5.34 -3.26
N ALA A 84 -9.67 6.50 -2.58
CA ALA A 84 -9.88 7.79 -3.23
C ALA A 84 -8.68 8.22 -4.07
N ILE A 85 -7.45 8.01 -3.59
CA ILE A 85 -6.23 8.48 -4.26
C ILE A 85 -6.12 7.94 -5.70
N PRO A 86 -6.22 6.62 -5.97
CA PRO A 86 -6.17 6.09 -7.33
C PRO A 86 -7.26 6.68 -8.23
N THR A 87 -8.45 6.89 -7.67
CA THR A 87 -9.59 7.48 -8.39
C THR A 87 -9.29 8.93 -8.80
N ILE A 88 -8.75 9.73 -7.87
CA ILE A 88 -8.35 11.12 -8.15
C ILE A 88 -7.29 11.16 -9.26
N PHE A 89 -6.26 10.31 -9.18
CA PHE A 89 -5.24 10.23 -10.22
C PHE A 89 -5.82 9.82 -11.58
N GLY A 90 -6.75 8.86 -11.60
CA GLY A 90 -7.45 8.45 -12.82
C GLY A 90 -8.22 9.60 -13.47
N VAL A 91 -8.98 10.36 -12.68
CA VAL A 91 -9.69 11.56 -13.16
C VAL A 91 -8.72 12.61 -13.70
N LEU A 92 -7.63 12.90 -12.98
CA LEU A 92 -6.61 13.85 -13.42
C LEU A 92 -5.96 13.44 -14.75
N GLN A 93 -5.72 12.15 -14.97
CA GLN A 93 -5.17 11.65 -16.23
C GLN A 93 -6.13 11.90 -17.40
N VAL A 94 -7.42 11.57 -17.24
CA VAL A 94 -8.45 11.79 -18.29
C VAL A 94 -8.58 13.28 -18.61
N VAL A 95 -8.61 14.13 -17.58
CA VAL A 95 -8.68 15.58 -17.75
C VAL A 95 -7.42 16.10 -18.46
N SER A 96 -6.23 15.61 -18.09
CA SER A 96 -4.97 16.02 -18.73
C SER A 96 -4.88 15.68 -20.22
N GLN A 97 -5.51 14.57 -20.64
CA GLN A 97 -5.59 14.18 -22.05
C GLN A 97 -6.55 15.06 -22.84
N SER A 98 -7.58 15.62 -22.19
CA SER A 98 -8.56 16.50 -22.85
C SER A 98 -8.00 17.90 -23.17
N PHE A 99 -6.86 18.27 -22.56
CA PHE A 99 -6.17 19.53 -22.77
C PHE A 99 -4.92 19.40 -23.68
N LYS A 100 -4.65 18.22 -24.22
CA LYS A 100 -3.63 17.97 -25.25
C LYS A 100 -4.29 17.80 -26.60
#